data_AF-A0A6I4NUP8-F1
#
_entry.id   AF-A0A6I4NUP8-F1
#
_cell.length_a   1.000
_cell.length_b   1.000
_cell.length_c   1.000
_cell.angle_alpha   90.00
_cell.angle_beta   90.00
_cell.angle_gamma   90.00
#
_symmetry.space_group_name_H-M   'P 1'
#
loop_
_entity.id
_entity.type
_entity.pdbx_description
1 polymer ?
#
loop_
_entity_poly.entity_id
_entity_poly.type
_entity_poly.pdbx_seq_one_letter_code
_entity_poly.pdbx_strand_id
1 'polypeptide(L)'
;MDGAAHPTLLESIAAWALTVACVYSIAYEFWRSTAKAGTSRHDTMRGFVAQLWQYALGAVVIVLLFLGVPFAAWIGLGFSAIVIVVSIFFYNPTIMLERQPTIADWIEDLVFTGLQFVVVTLLVFEVSGLLLS
;
A
#
# COMPACT_ATOMS: atom_id res chain seq x y z
N MET A 1 10.83 -27.14 14.16
CA MET A 1 10.80 -25.75 13.65
C MET A 1 9.39 -25.54 13.12
N ASP A 2 8.46 -25.29 14.02
CA ASP A 2 7.06 -25.03 13.65
C ASP A 2 6.99 -23.54 13.30
N GLY A 3 7.31 -23.23 12.05
CA GLY A 3 7.73 -21.90 11.60
C GLY A 3 6.62 -20.91 11.27
N ALA A 4 5.35 -21.28 11.46
CA ALA A 4 4.22 -20.38 11.28
C ALA A 4 3.48 -20.24 12.61
N ALA A 5 3.65 -19.10 13.28
CA ALA A 5 2.73 -18.70 14.33
C ALA A 5 1.43 -18.26 13.66
N HIS A 6 0.28 -18.55 14.25
CA HIS A 6 -0.98 -17.99 13.75
C HIS A 6 -0.91 -16.46 13.82
N PRO A 7 -1.32 -15.72 12.76
CA PRO A 7 -1.27 -14.27 12.78
C PRO A 7 -2.16 -13.73 13.88
N THR A 8 -1.76 -12.62 14.49
CA THR A 8 -2.64 -11.94 15.45
C THR A 8 -3.85 -11.35 14.73
N LEU A 9 -4.86 -10.93 15.51
CA LEU A 9 -6.00 -10.22 14.96
C LEU A 9 -5.58 -8.91 14.28
N LEU A 10 -4.65 -8.15 14.88
CA LEU A 10 -4.17 -6.88 14.32
C LEU A 10 -3.37 -7.11 13.04
N GLU A 11 -2.48 -8.12 13.02
CA GLU A 11 -1.74 -8.51 11.80
C GLU A 11 -2.70 -8.92 10.67
N SER A 12 -3.74 -9.69 11.00
CA SER A 12 -4.75 -10.13 10.02
C SER A 12 -5.55 -8.97 9.44
N ILE A 13 -6.00 -8.02 10.29
CA ILE A 13 -6.74 -6.83 9.83
C ILE A 13 -5.81 -5.93 9.00
N ALA A 14 -4.56 -5.74 9.43
CA ALA A 14 -3.56 -4.97 8.69
C ALA A 14 -3.28 -5.61 7.32
N ALA A 15 -3.17 -6.94 7.24
CA ALA A 15 -2.99 -7.66 5.98
C ALA A 15 -4.17 -7.45 5.02
N TRP A 16 -5.40 -7.49 5.53
CA TRP A 16 -6.59 -7.19 4.74
C TRP A 16 -6.64 -5.74 4.27
N ALA A 17 -6.33 -4.78 5.14
CA ALA A 17 -6.27 -3.36 4.76
C ALA A 17 -5.21 -3.11 3.66
N LEU A 18 -4.02 -3.72 3.78
CA LEU A 18 -2.99 -3.69 2.75
C LEU A 18 -3.44 -4.36 1.45
N THR A 19 -4.18 -5.47 1.55
CA THR A 19 -4.74 -6.16 0.37
C THR A 19 -5.70 -5.25 -0.38
N VAL A 20 -6.62 -4.59 0.34
CA VAL A 20 -7.56 -3.64 -0.26
C VAL A 20 -6.80 -2.47 -0.89
N ALA A 21 -5.84 -1.88 -0.20
CA ALA A 21 -5.02 -0.79 -0.74
C ALA A 21 -4.26 -1.19 -2.01
N CYS A 22 -3.66 -2.38 -2.00
CA CYS A 22 -2.90 -2.92 -3.13
C CYS A 22 -3.81 -3.16 -4.35
N VAL A 23 -4.92 -3.88 -4.18
CA VAL A 23 -5.86 -4.16 -5.26
C VAL A 23 -6.47 -2.87 -5.81
N TYR A 24 -6.85 -1.94 -4.94
CA TYR A 24 -7.41 -0.66 -5.32
C TYR A 24 -6.42 0.16 -6.17
N SER A 25 -5.16 0.28 -5.72
CA SER A 25 -4.11 0.98 -6.46
C SER A 25 -3.79 0.32 -7.80
N ILE A 26 -3.69 -1.02 -7.85
CA ILE A 26 -3.45 -1.75 -9.11
C ILE A 26 -4.59 -1.48 -10.10
N ALA A 27 -5.83 -1.61 -9.67
CA ALA A 27 -7.00 -1.40 -10.52
C ALA A 27 -7.03 0.04 -11.05
N TYR A 28 -6.71 1.00 -10.19
CA TYR A 28 -6.64 2.41 -10.56
C TYR A 28 -5.51 2.71 -11.55
N GLU A 29 -4.27 2.27 -11.30
CA GLU A 29 -3.15 2.49 -12.21
C GLU A 29 -3.36 1.77 -13.55
N PHE A 30 -3.97 0.59 -13.54
CA PHE A 30 -4.35 -0.11 -14.76
C PHE A 30 -5.38 0.70 -15.57
N TRP A 31 -6.44 1.18 -14.91
CA TRP A 31 -7.42 2.06 -15.55
C TRP A 31 -6.76 3.34 -16.09
N ARG A 32 -5.89 3.98 -15.31
CA ARG A 32 -5.21 5.22 -15.72
C ARG A 32 -4.30 4.99 -16.93
N SER A 33 -3.55 3.90 -16.93
CA SER A 33 -2.64 3.52 -18.02
C SER A 33 -3.35 3.20 -19.34
N THR A 34 -4.67 2.93 -19.30
CA THR A 34 -5.50 2.60 -20.46
C THR A 34 -6.39 3.77 -20.86
N ALA A 35 -7.22 4.27 -19.95
CA ALA A 35 -8.22 5.31 -20.21
C ALA A 35 -7.63 6.73 -20.32
N LYS A 36 -6.52 7.00 -19.63
CA LYS A 36 -5.81 8.30 -19.69
C LYS A 36 -4.48 8.21 -20.46
N ALA A 37 -4.29 7.16 -21.25
CA ALA A 37 -3.05 6.92 -21.98
C ALA A 37 -2.61 8.15 -22.79
N GLY A 38 -1.37 8.61 -22.56
CA GLY A 38 -0.80 9.77 -23.26
C GLY A 38 -1.14 11.15 -22.67
N THR A 39 -1.92 11.23 -21.59
CA THR A 39 -2.18 12.50 -20.89
C THR A 39 -0.92 13.05 -20.21
N SER A 40 -0.12 12.16 -19.62
CA SER A 40 1.19 12.49 -19.05
C SER A 40 2.23 11.41 -19.39
N ARG A 41 3.50 11.71 -19.11
CA ARG A 41 4.61 10.73 -19.25
C ARG A 41 4.43 9.47 -18.40
N HIS A 42 3.59 9.54 -17.37
CA HIS A 42 3.33 8.46 -16.42
C HIS A 42 2.16 7.56 -16.86
N ASP A 43 1.26 8.08 -17.68
CA ASP A 43 0.04 7.37 -18.11
C ASP A 43 0.34 6.48 -19.32
N THR A 44 1.14 5.45 -19.11
CA THR A 44 1.49 4.48 -20.16
C THR A 44 1.50 3.06 -19.62
N MET A 45 1.18 2.08 -20.47
CA MET A 45 1.27 0.66 -20.10
C MET A 45 2.70 0.26 -19.71
N ARG A 46 3.71 0.86 -20.35
CA ARG A 46 5.12 0.65 -19.96
C ARG A 46 5.41 1.17 -18.55
N GLY A 47 4.89 2.34 -18.19
CA GLY A 47 5.00 2.91 -16.85
C GLY A 47 4.30 2.06 -15.79
N PHE A 48 3.10 1.53 -16.11
CA PHE A 48 2.40 0.57 -15.25
C PHE A 48 3.24 -0.69 -15.00
N VAL A 49 3.74 -1.32 -16.07
CA VAL A 49 4.58 -2.53 -15.97
C VAL A 49 5.86 -2.26 -15.17
N ALA A 50 6.49 -1.10 -15.37
CA ALA A 50 7.70 -0.71 -14.64
C ALA A 50 7.49 -0.55 -13.12
N GLN A 51 6.26 -0.38 -12.65
CA GLN A 51 5.92 -0.23 -11.24
C GLN A 51 5.46 -1.56 -10.58
N LEU A 52 5.25 -2.63 -11.35
CA LEU A 52 4.75 -3.92 -10.83
C LEU A 52 5.60 -4.52 -9.70
N TRP A 53 6.89 -4.22 -9.66
CA TRP A 53 7.77 -4.70 -8.59
C TRP A 53 7.37 -4.14 -7.20
N GLN A 54 6.78 -2.94 -7.14
CA GLN A 54 6.31 -2.34 -5.88
C GLN A 54 5.08 -3.11 -5.36
N TYR A 55 4.17 -3.48 -6.26
CA TYR A 55 3.03 -4.33 -5.91
C TYR A 55 3.47 -5.73 -5.51
N ALA A 56 4.50 -6.28 -6.17
CA ALA A 56 5.10 -7.55 -5.75
C ALA A 56 5.69 -7.45 -4.34
N LEU A 57 6.40 -6.36 -4.01
CA LEU A 57 6.90 -6.11 -2.66
C LEU A 57 5.75 -6.02 -1.65
N GLY A 58 4.69 -5.28 -1.97
CA GLY A 58 3.49 -5.21 -1.13
C GLY A 58 2.81 -6.57 -0.93
N ALA A 59 2.72 -7.38 -1.98
CA ALA A 59 2.18 -8.74 -1.91
C ALA A 59 3.01 -9.65 -0.99
N VAL A 60 4.34 -9.55 -1.02
CA VAL A 60 5.23 -10.27 -0.09
C VAL A 60 4.91 -9.87 1.35
N VAL A 61 4.79 -8.57 1.65
CA VAL A 61 4.46 -8.08 2.99
C VAL A 61 3.09 -8.59 3.46
N ILE A 62 2.08 -8.56 2.58
CA ILE A 62 0.74 -9.10 2.87
C ILE A 62 0.81 -10.59 3.23
N VAL A 63 1.55 -11.39 2.46
CA VAL A 63 1.71 -12.82 2.73
C VAL A 63 2.43 -13.05 4.05
N LEU A 64 3.48 -12.30 4.36
CA LEU A 64 4.19 -12.41 5.65
C LEU A 64 3.26 -12.15 6.84
N LEU A 65 2.39 -11.13 6.74
CA LEU A 65 1.41 -10.81 7.77
C LEU A 65 0.33 -11.90 7.91
N PHE A 66 -0.17 -12.46 6.81
CA PHE A 66 -1.13 -13.59 6.88
C PHE A 66 -0.51 -14.87 7.44
N LEU A 67 0.79 -15.08 7.23
CA LEU A 67 1.50 -16.24 7.73
C LEU A 67 1.96 -16.10 9.18
N GLY A 68 1.80 -14.92 9.81
CA GLY A 68 2.25 -14.66 11.18
C GLY A 68 3.75 -14.92 11.36
N VAL A 69 4.55 -14.60 10.33
CA VAL A 69 6.01 -14.81 10.38
C VAL A 69 6.60 -13.90 11.46
N PRO A 70 7.59 -14.36 12.26
CA PRO A 70 8.28 -13.49 13.20
C PRO A 70 8.77 -12.21 12.50
N PHE A 71 8.56 -11.06 13.14
CA PHE A 71 8.88 -9.73 12.62
C PHE A 71 8.03 -9.23 11.44
N ALA A 72 6.99 -9.95 11.00
CA ALA A 72 6.09 -9.49 9.94
C ALA A 72 5.48 -8.13 10.26
N ALA A 73 5.04 -7.91 11.51
CA ALA A 73 4.53 -6.61 11.96
C ALA A 73 5.54 -5.46 11.78
N TRP A 74 6.81 -5.66 12.10
CA TRP A 74 7.87 -4.66 11.90
C TRP A 74 8.13 -4.38 10.42
N ILE A 75 8.15 -5.42 9.60
CA ILE A 75 8.34 -5.30 8.14
C ILE A 75 7.17 -4.53 7.52
N GLY A 76 5.93 -4.90 7.87
CA GLY A 76 4.72 -4.22 7.40
C GLY A 76 4.66 -2.77 7.85
N LEU A 77 5.03 -2.48 9.10
CA LEU A 77 5.09 -1.13 9.63
C LEU A 77 6.09 -0.27 8.84
N GLY A 78 7.31 -0.77 8.65
CA GLY A 78 8.34 -0.08 7.89
C GLY A 78 7.91 0.16 6.44
N PHE A 79 7.35 -0.86 5.79
CA PHE A 79 6.83 -0.76 4.42
C PHE A 79 5.76 0.34 4.31
N SER A 80 4.69 0.26 5.12
CA SER A 80 3.59 1.23 5.05
C SER A 80 4.01 2.65 5.42
N ALA A 81 4.90 2.81 6.42
CA ALA A 81 5.45 4.11 6.76
C ALA A 81 6.24 4.74 5.61
N ILE A 82 7.10 3.95 4.94
CA ILE A 82 7.83 4.41 3.76
C ILE A 82 6.86 4.79 2.63
N VAL A 83 5.82 3.98 2.38
CA VAL A 83 4.80 4.29 1.37
C VAL A 83 4.09 5.62 1.67
N ILE A 84 3.72 5.88 2.93
CA ILE A 84 3.12 7.16 3.33
C ILE A 84 4.08 8.32 3.06
N VAL A 85 5.35 8.19 3.46
CA VAL A 85 6.36 9.23 3.26
C VAL A 85 6.55 9.52 1.76
N VAL A 86 6.67 8.47 0.95
CA VAL A 86 6.80 8.61 -0.51
C VAL A 86 5.54 9.24 -1.11
N SER A 87 4.34 8.85 -0.65
CA SER A 87 3.08 9.42 -1.11
C SER A 87 3.03 10.93 -0.86
N ILE A 88 3.23 11.35 0.39
CA ILE A 88 3.07 12.74 0.81
C ILE A 88 4.15 13.66 0.24
N PHE A 89 5.42 13.24 0.32
CA PHE A 89 6.55 14.13 0.04
C PHE A 89 7.07 14.03 -1.39
N PHE A 90 6.74 12.96 -2.12
CA PHE A 90 7.21 12.76 -3.49
C PHE A 90 6.05 12.65 -4.48
N TYR A 91 5.19 11.64 -4.34
CA TYR A 91 4.14 11.38 -5.32
C TYR A 91 3.15 12.54 -5.47
N ASN A 92 2.58 13.03 -4.36
CA ASN A 92 1.60 14.12 -4.36
C ASN A 92 2.13 15.45 -4.92
N PRO A 93 3.29 15.97 -4.48
CA PRO A 93 3.78 17.25 -4.97
C PRO A 93 4.41 17.18 -6.37
N THR A 94 4.78 16.00 -6.87
CA THR A 94 5.48 15.88 -8.17
C THR A 94 4.63 15.11 -9.19
N ILE A 95 4.46 13.81 -9.00
CA ILE A 95 3.83 12.93 -9.97
C ILE A 95 2.34 13.25 -10.13
N MET A 96 1.60 13.43 -9.03
CA MET A 96 0.17 13.72 -9.08
C MET A 96 -0.12 15.00 -9.87
N LEU A 97 0.65 16.06 -9.64
CA LEU A 97 0.50 17.33 -10.37
C LEU A 97 0.87 17.22 -11.85
N GLU A 98 1.95 16.50 -12.18
CA GLU A 98 2.34 16.26 -13.57
C GLU A 98 1.30 15.45 -14.36
N ARG A 99 0.54 14.61 -13.66
CA ARG A 99 -0.51 13.77 -14.25
C ARG A 99 -1.82 14.51 -14.54
N GLN A 100 -1.88 15.83 -14.32
CA GLN A 100 -3.06 16.70 -14.51
C GLN A 100 -4.29 16.12 -13.77
N PRO A 101 -4.30 16.19 -12.43
CA PRO A 101 -5.21 15.39 -11.62
C PRO A 101 -6.64 15.89 -11.68
N THR A 102 -7.55 14.94 -11.75
CA THR A 102 -9.00 15.06 -11.60
C THR A 102 -9.40 14.72 -10.16
N ILE A 103 -10.65 15.01 -9.79
CA ILE A 103 -11.17 14.70 -8.44
C ILE A 103 -11.03 13.21 -8.11
N ALA A 104 -11.23 12.32 -9.09
CA ALA A 104 -11.06 10.89 -8.90
C ALA A 104 -9.63 10.50 -8.48
N ASP A 105 -8.63 11.23 -8.98
CA ASP A 105 -7.22 10.97 -8.66
C ASP A 105 -6.89 11.39 -7.22
N TRP A 106 -7.51 12.47 -6.73
CA TRP A 106 -7.38 12.90 -5.33
C TRP A 106 -8.11 11.96 -4.36
N ILE A 107 -9.29 11.46 -4.74
CA ILE A 107 -10.02 10.48 -3.94
C ILE A 107 -9.21 9.19 -3.83
N GLU A 108 -8.61 8.74 -4.93
CA GLU A 108 -7.77 7.55 -4.93
C GLU A 108 -6.59 7.68 -3.98
N ASP A 109 -5.83 8.77 -4.08
CA ASP A 109 -4.69 9.01 -3.20
C ASP A 109 -5.11 9.09 -1.72
N LEU A 110 -6.22 9.78 -1.41
CA LEU A 110 -6.73 9.88 -0.05
C LEU A 110 -7.13 8.51 0.51
N VAL A 111 -7.81 7.68 -0.28
CA VAL A 111 -8.23 6.34 0.14
C VAL A 111 -7.01 5.43 0.30
N PHE A 112 -6.10 5.42 -0.67
CA PHE A 112 -4.89 4.60 -0.63
C PHE A 112 -4.00 5.00 0.56
N THR A 113 -3.65 6.28 0.68
CA THR A 113 -2.81 6.80 1.76
C THR A 113 -3.51 6.66 3.12
N GLY A 114 -4.82 6.87 3.19
CA GLY A 114 -5.62 6.64 4.39
C GLY A 114 -5.58 5.18 4.87
N LEU A 115 -5.67 4.21 3.95
CA LEU A 115 -5.50 2.80 4.29
C LEU A 115 -4.10 2.49 4.82
N GLN A 116 -3.05 3.13 4.29
CA GLN A 116 -1.70 2.98 4.85
C GLN A 116 -1.60 3.51 6.28
N PHE A 117 -2.25 4.63 6.61
CA PHE A 117 -2.30 5.13 7.99
C PHE A 117 -3.03 4.15 8.93
N VAL A 118 -4.11 3.51 8.46
CA VAL A 118 -4.81 2.47 9.22
C VAL A 118 -3.85 1.29 9.50
N VAL A 119 -3.15 0.81 8.47
CA VAL A 119 -2.16 -0.27 8.60
C VAL A 119 -1.06 0.09 9.59
N VAL A 120 -0.46 1.27 9.45
CA VAL A 120 0.58 1.74 10.39
C VAL A 120 0.03 1.78 11.82
N THR A 121 -1.18 2.29 12.03
CA THR A 121 -1.77 2.38 13.37
C THR A 121 -1.96 0.98 13.98
N LEU A 122 -2.52 0.03 13.22
CA LEU A 122 -2.72 -1.34 13.67
C LEU A 122 -1.39 -2.02 14.01
N LEU A 123 -0.38 -1.85 13.16
CA LEU A 123 0.93 -2.47 13.37
C LEU A 123 1.72 -1.77 14.50
N VAL A 124 1.52 -0.47 14.73
CA VAL A 124 2.06 0.22 15.91
C VAL A 124 1.47 -0.36 17.19
N PHE A 125 0.14 -0.59 17.23
CA PHE A 125 -0.48 -1.24 18.38
C PHE A 125 0.06 -2.66 18.61
N GLU A 126 0.19 -3.45 17.55
CA GLU A 126 0.78 -4.79 17.61
C GLU A 126 2.21 -4.77 18.17
N VAL A 127 3.12 -3.98 17.59
CA VAL A 127 4.53 -3.96 18.05
C VAL A 127 4.70 -3.31 19.43
N SER A 128 3.75 -2.47 19.85
CA SER A 128 3.75 -1.86 21.19
C SER A 128 3.11 -2.77 22.26
N GLY A 129 2.53 -3.92 21.87
CA GLY A 129 1.79 -4.80 22.76
C GLY A 129 0.48 -4.20 23.29
N LEU A 130 -0.06 -3.19 22.61
CA LEU A 130 -1.34 -2.56 22.95
C LEU A 130 -2.47 -3.30 22.24
N LEU A 131 -3.37 -3.92 23.00
CA LEU A 131 -4.54 -4.61 22.45
C LEU A 131 -5.69 -3.62 22.26
N LEU A 132 -6.44 -3.76 21.16
CA LEU A 132 -7.78 -3.17 21.03
C LEU A 132 -8.71 -4.00 21.92
N SER A 133 -8.99 -3.48 23.14
CA SER A 133 -9.92 -4.08 24.10
C SER A 133 -11.37 -3.76 23.79
#